data_AF-H1LI18-F1
#
_entry.id   AF-H1LI18-F1
#
_cell.length_a   1.000
_cell.length_b   1.000
_cell.length_c   1.000
_cell.angle_alpha   90.00
_cell.angle_beta   90.00
_cell.angle_gamma   90.00
#
_symmetry.space_group_name_H-M   'P 1'
#
loop_
_entity.id
_entity.type
_entity.pdbx_description
1 polymer ?
#
loop_
_entity_poly.entity_id
_entity_poly.type
_entity_poly.pdbx_seq_one_letter_code
_entity_poly.pdbx_strand_id
1 'polypeptide(L)'
;MSKTSRKWILTGLITVFLALLAISTHHNIEYELGNRPSYAISSHDDHIKNGVMVLCYHRILSSNQMVRFDENVSPNSQFHDFNVNLPEFKKQMNYLQAHHIKVISMPELIEKVNDHEPIRGKSVVITFDDIDRTMIDNAFPVLLKHHYPFTDSITQVILVGTSRGRSWQPGRQF
;
A
#
# COMPACT_ATOMS: atom_id res chain seq x y z
N MET A 1 -8.02 52.20 -24.49
CA MET A 1 -7.91 50.78 -24.91
C MET A 1 -9.21 50.33 -25.57
N SER A 2 -9.15 49.83 -26.80
CA SER A 2 -10.34 49.37 -27.52
C SER A 2 -10.84 48.02 -26.98
N LYS A 3 -12.12 47.72 -27.21
CA LYS A 3 -12.73 46.43 -26.82
C LYS A 3 -12.01 45.24 -27.48
N THR A 4 -11.48 45.41 -28.69
CA THR A 4 -10.72 44.39 -29.42
C THR A 4 -9.34 44.14 -28.78
N SER A 5 -8.62 45.18 -28.36
CA SER A 5 -7.33 45.02 -27.66
C SER A 5 -7.48 44.32 -26.31
N ARG A 6 -8.56 44.58 -25.56
CA ARG A 6 -8.85 43.88 -24.30
C ARG A 6 -9.08 42.39 -24.50
N LYS A 7 -9.80 42.00 -25.57
CA LYS A 7 -10.04 40.59 -25.91
C LYS A 7 -8.73 39.86 -26.23
N TRP A 8 -7.86 40.46 -27.04
CA TRP A 8 -6.58 39.85 -27.39
C TRP A 8 -5.64 39.69 -26.19
N ILE A 9 -5.59 40.67 -25.29
CA ILE A 9 -4.83 40.57 -24.04
C ILE A 9 -5.38 39.44 -23.15
N LEU A 10 -6.71 39.36 -23.00
CA LEU A 10 -7.34 38.32 -22.19
C LEU A 10 -7.09 36.93 -22.78
N THR A 11 -7.25 36.76 -24.10
CA THR A 11 -6.97 35.49 -24.77
C THR A 11 -5.50 35.11 -24.61
N GLY A 12 -4.57 36.06 -24.75
CA GLY A 12 -3.15 35.81 -24.52
C GLY A 12 -2.84 35.32 -23.11
N LEU A 13 -3.43 35.98 -22.10
CA LEU A 13 -3.27 35.58 -20.69
C LEU A 13 -3.84 34.18 -20.41
N ILE A 14 -5.02 33.85 -20.96
CA ILE A 14 -5.62 32.53 -20.81
C ILE A 14 -4.74 31.45 -21.46
N THR A 15 -4.24 31.70 -22.67
CA THR A 15 -3.38 30.73 -23.37
C THR A 15 -2.07 30.49 -22.61
N VAL A 16 -1.43 31.55 -22.10
CA VAL A 16 -0.21 31.43 -21.29
C VAL A 16 -0.50 30.68 -19.98
N PHE A 17 -1.61 30.98 -19.31
CA PHE A 17 -2.01 30.28 -18.09
C PHE A 17 -2.23 28.78 -18.35
N LEU A 18 -2.94 28.42 -19.42
CA LEU A 18 -3.15 27.03 -19.81
C LEU A 18 -1.86 26.32 -20.18
N ALA A 19 -0.93 26.99 -20.87
CA ALA A 19 0.37 26.43 -21.20
C ALA A 19 1.23 26.18 -19.95
N LEU A 20 1.25 27.14 -19.00
CA LEU A 20 1.96 26.96 -17.73
C LEU A 20 1.34 25.83 -16.88
N LEU A 21 0.01 25.72 -16.87
CA LEU A 21 -0.69 24.63 -16.20
C LEU A 21 -0.36 23.27 -16.83
N ALA A 22 -0.30 23.19 -18.17
CA ALA A 22 0.07 21.98 -18.88
C ALA A 22 1.53 21.56 -18.58
N ILE A 23 2.46 22.52 -18.56
CA ILE A 23 3.87 22.26 -18.22
C ILE A 23 3.99 21.79 -16.77
N SER A 24 3.32 22.47 -15.83
CA SER A 24 3.36 22.10 -14.41
C SER A 24 2.77 20.71 -14.15
N THR A 25 1.64 20.38 -14.79
CA THR A 25 1.03 19.05 -14.66
C THR A 25 1.91 17.96 -15.28
N HIS A 26 2.53 18.21 -16.44
CA HIS A 26 3.48 17.27 -17.04
C HIS A 26 4.67 17.00 -16.11
N HIS A 27 5.27 18.05 -15.55
CA HIS A 27 6.42 17.91 -14.66
C HIS A 27 6.08 17.17 -13.36
N ASN A 28 4.87 17.38 -12.82
CA ASN A 28 4.39 16.62 -11.66
C ASN A 28 4.16 15.14 -12.00
N ILE A 29 3.59 14.84 -13.16
CA ILE A 29 3.38 13.46 -13.61
C ILE A 29 4.72 12.74 -13.81
N GLU A 30 5.71 13.39 -14.44
CA GLU A 30 7.05 12.82 -14.60
C GLU A 30 7.77 12.61 -13.26
N TYR A 31 7.58 13.53 -12.31
CA TYR A 31 8.12 13.39 -10.96
C TYR A 31 7.53 12.18 -10.24
N GLU A 32 6.20 12.01 -10.26
CA GLU A 32 5.52 10.84 -9.67
C GLU A 32 5.90 9.53 -10.39
N LEU A 33 6.07 9.55 -11.73
CA LEU A 33 6.52 8.39 -12.50
C LEU A 33 7.96 7.99 -12.17
N GLY A 34 8.86 8.96 -12.01
CA GLY A 34 10.27 8.74 -11.64
C GLY A 34 10.45 8.24 -10.21
N ASN A 35 9.48 8.52 -9.34
CA ASN A 35 9.51 8.13 -7.94
C ASN A 35 8.79 6.81 -7.64
N ARG A 36 8.37 6.04 -8.65
CA ARG A 36 7.73 4.73 -8.44
C ARG A 36 8.75 3.73 -7.87
N PRO A 37 8.72 3.38 -6.58
CA PRO A 37 9.60 2.34 -6.05
C PRO A 37 9.31 1.02 -6.78
N SER A 38 10.36 0.37 -7.25
CA SER A 38 10.25 -0.99 -7.79
C SER A 38 10.08 -1.96 -6.62
N TYR A 39 8.85 -2.35 -6.33
CA TYR A 39 8.53 -3.44 -5.39
C TYR A 39 8.80 -4.83 -5.97
N ALA A 40 9.34 -4.92 -7.19
CA ALA A 40 9.79 -6.17 -7.76
C ALA A 40 10.95 -6.74 -6.93
N ILE A 41 10.90 -8.04 -6.70
CA ILE A 41 11.99 -8.80 -6.06
C ILE A 41 13.28 -8.50 -6.83
N SER A 42 14.35 -8.19 -6.09
CA SER A 42 15.63 -7.90 -6.72
C SER A 42 16.12 -9.14 -7.48
N SER A 43 16.83 -8.97 -8.59
CA SER A 43 17.43 -10.11 -9.32
C SER A 43 18.40 -10.93 -8.46
N HIS A 44 18.88 -10.36 -7.36
CA HIS A 44 19.68 -11.06 -6.35
C HIS A 44 18.85 -12.05 -5.52
N ASP A 45 17.54 -11.87 -5.40
CA ASP A 45 16.69 -12.72 -4.55
C ASP A 45 15.97 -13.82 -5.36
N ASP A 46 16.03 -13.77 -6.70
CA ASP A 46 15.39 -14.73 -7.61
C ASP A 46 15.85 -16.18 -7.40
N HIS A 47 17.04 -16.38 -6.85
CA HIS A 47 17.64 -17.70 -6.63
C HIS A 47 17.46 -18.23 -5.20
N ILE A 48 16.75 -17.51 -4.33
CA ILE A 48 16.47 -17.96 -2.96
C ILE A 48 15.53 -19.17 -3.00
N LYS A 49 16.08 -20.34 -2.67
CA LYS A 49 15.34 -21.62 -2.65
C LYS A 49 14.49 -21.77 -1.39
N ASN A 50 14.98 -21.23 -0.27
CA ASN A 50 14.34 -21.32 1.03
C ASN A 50 14.19 -19.93 1.64
N GLY A 51 12.98 -19.55 2.01
CA GLY A 51 12.74 -18.23 2.59
C GLY A 51 11.28 -18.02 2.97
N VAL A 52 11.06 -17.05 3.85
CA VAL A 52 9.74 -16.56 4.19
C VAL A 52 9.56 -15.19 3.55
N MET A 53 8.53 -15.03 2.73
CA MET A 53 8.14 -13.74 2.18
C MET A 53 7.06 -13.12 3.06
N VAL A 54 7.27 -11.89 3.52
CA VAL A 54 6.27 -11.14 4.28
C VAL A 54 5.55 -10.20 3.31
N LEU A 55 4.28 -10.49 3.04
CA LEU A 55 3.42 -9.67 2.18
C LEU A 55 2.69 -8.65 3.06
N CYS A 56 3.01 -7.37 2.90
CA CYS A 56 2.30 -6.29 3.58
C CYS A 56 1.27 -5.63 2.66
N TYR A 57 0.02 -5.65 3.07
CA TYR A 57 -1.11 -4.98 2.42
C TYR A 57 -1.59 -3.82 3.28
N HIS A 58 -2.19 -2.78 2.68
CA HIS A 58 -2.89 -1.74 3.45
C HIS A 58 -4.40 -1.82 3.15
N ARG A 59 -4.83 -1.42 1.94
CA ARG A 59 -6.25 -1.46 1.56
C ARG A 59 -6.56 -2.49 0.48
N ILE A 60 -7.66 -3.21 0.65
CA ILE A 60 -8.18 -4.15 -0.35
C ILE A 60 -9.47 -3.60 -0.97
N LEU A 61 -9.34 -2.85 -2.06
CA LEU A 61 -10.45 -2.12 -2.66
C LEU A 61 -11.43 -3.05 -3.39
N SER A 62 -12.73 -2.81 -3.22
CA SER A 62 -13.75 -3.55 -3.96
C SER A 62 -13.72 -3.14 -5.45
N SER A 63 -13.99 -4.07 -6.36
CA SER A 63 -13.93 -3.82 -7.81
C SER A 63 -15.15 -3.07 -8.38
N ASN A 64 -15.86 -2.30 -7.57
CA ASN A 64 -17.06 -1.60 -8.01
C ASN A 64 -16.69 -0.43 -8.94
N GLN A 65 -17.62 -0.04 -9.83
CA GLN A 65 -17.34 0.97 -10.86
C GLN A 65 -17.04 2.35 -10.27
N MET A 66 -17.62 2.65 -9.09
CA MET A 66 -17.40 3.91 -8.39
C MET A 66 -15.97 4.02 -7.84
N VAL A 67 -15.46 2.97 -7.21
CA VAL A 67 -14.09 2.90 -6.68
C VAL A 67 -13.07 2.96 -7.82
N ARG A 68 -13.34 2.28 -8.94
CA ARG A 68 -12.48 2.39 -10.14
C ARG A 68 -12.47 3.79 -10.74
N PHE A 69 -13.62 4.47 -10.73
CA PHE A 69 -13.69 5.85 -11.20
C PHE A 69 -12.92 6.79 -10.29
N ASP A 70 -13.13 6.68 -8.96
CA ASP A 70 -12.43 7.47 -7.94
C ASP A 70 -10.91 7.25 -7.98
N GLU A 71 -10.47 6.00 -8.14
CA GLU A 71 -9.07 5.64 -8.34
C GLU A 71 -8.50 6.30 -9.61
N ASN A 72 -9.22 6.27 -10.73
CA ASN A 72 -8.72 6.84 -11.99
C ASN A 72 -8.65 8.37 -12.02
N VAL A 73 -9.47 9.06 -11.23
CA VAL A 73 -9.52 10.54 -11.22
C VAL A 73 -8.74 11.15 -10.05
N SER A 74 -8.32 10.33 -9.08
CA SER A 74 -7.55 10.80 -7.93
C SER A 74 -6.09 11.08 -8.32
N PRO A 75 -5.58 12.30 -8.14
CA PRO A 75 -4.18 12.63 -8.40
C PRO A 75 -3.24 12.18 -7.27
N ASN A 76 -3.74 11.46 -6.27
CA ASN A 76 -2.97 11.10 -5.08
C ASN A 76 -2.27 9.74 -5.27
N SER A 77 -0.94 9.74 -5.35
CA SER A 77 -0.13 8.51 -5.48
C SER A 77 -0.33 7.53 -4.33
N GLN A 78 -0.68 7.99 -3.12
CA GLN A 78 -1.00 7.10 -2.01
C GLN A 78 -2.23 6.21 -2.25
N PHE A 79 -3.14 6.61 -3.14
CA PHE A 79 -4.27 5.76 -3.54
C PHE A 79 -3.87 4.67 -4.54
N HIS A 80 -2.73 4.78 -5.21
CA HIS A 80 -2.28 3.80 -6.18
C HIS A 80 -1.19 2.87 -5.64
N ASP A 81 -0.35 3.37 -4.75
CA ASP A 81 0.85 2.63 -4.33
C ASP A 81 0.59 1.66 -3.17
N PHE A 82 -0.47 1.87 -2.36
CA PHE A 82 -0.78 1.06 -1.17
C PHE A 82 -2.11 0.28 -1.25
N ASN A 83 -2.79 0.34 -2.40
CA ASN A 83 -4.09 -0.30 -2.58
C ASN A 83 -3.99 -1.50 -3.51
N VAL A 84 -4.63 -2.61 -3.14
CA VAL A 84 -4.76 -3.79 -4.00
C VAL A 84 -6.24 -4.03 -4.29
N ASN A 85 -6.60 -4.16 -5.56
CA ASN A 85 -7.97 -4.47 -5.94
C ASN A 85 -8.35 -5.91 -5.56
N LEU A 86 -9.57 -6.13 -5.05
CA LEU A 86 -10.05 -7.42 -4.55
C LEU A 86 -9.88 -8.59 -5.55
N PRO A 87 -10.13 -8.43 -6.87
CA PRO A 87 -9.85 -9.50 -7.82
C PRO A 87 -8.37 -9.89 -7.88
N GLU A 88 -7.46 -8.92 -7.78
CA GLU A 88 -6.02 -9.18 -7.77
C GLU A 88 -5.60 -9.84 -6.46
N PHE A 89 -6.13 -9.38 -5.32
CA PHE A 89 -5.92 -10.04 -4.03
C PHE A 89 -6.36 -11.51 -4.06
N LYS A 90 -7.55 -11.81 -4.61
CA LYS A 90 -8.03 -13.18 -4.80
C LYS A 90 -7.11 -14.01 -5.69
N LYS A 91 -6.60 -13.41 -6.77
CA LYS A 91 -5.65 -14.08 -7.67
C LYS A 91 -4.35 -14.43 -6.94
N GLN A 92 -3.82 -13.53 -6.12
CA GLN A 92 -2.66 -13.77 -5.29
C GLN A 92 -2.91 -14.91 -4.29
N MET A 93 -4.04 -14.91 -3.56
CA MET A 93 -4.37 -15.99 -2.62
C MET A 93 -4.54 -17.35 -3.31
N ASN A 94 -5.22 -17.38 -4.46
CA ASN A 94 -5.35 -18.59 -5.27
C ASN A 94 -3.99 -19.10 -5.78
N TYR A 95 -3.07 -18.19 -6.13
CA TYR A 95 -1.72 -18.56 -6.54
C TYR A 95 -0.97 -19.27 -5.41
N LEU A 96 -1.03 -18.75 -4.18
CA LEU A 96 -0.42 -19.41 -3.02
C LEU A 96 -0.94 -20.84 -2.84
N GLN A 97 -2.26 -21.04 -2.97
CA GLN A 97 -2.88 -22.35 -2.86
C GLN A 97 -2.47 -23.28 -4.01
N ALA A 98 -2.54 -22.81 -5.25
CA ALA A 98 -2.26 -23.61 -6.44
C ALA A 98 -0.79 -24.06 -6.51
N HIS A 99 0.13 -23.27 -5.97
CA HIS A 99 1.55 -23.59 -5.92
C HIS A 99 1.99 -24.25 -4.61
N HIS A 100 1.05 -24.63 -3.75
CA HIS A 100 1.32 -25.26 -2.44
C HIS A 100 2.27 -24.45 -1.56
N ILE A 101 2.21 -23.12 -1.64
CA ILE A 101 3.01 -22.22 -0.82
C ILE A 101 2.37 -22.17 0.57
N LYS A 102 3.14 -22.51 1.60
CA LYS A 102 2.64 -22.52 2.97
C LYS A 102 2.44 -21.09 3.47
N VAL A 103 1.24 -20.75 3.93
CA VAL A 103 1.00 -19.52 4.67
C VAL A 103 1.15 -19.82 6.16
N ILE A 104 2.10 -19.17 6.82
CA ILE A 104 2.40 -19.34 8.25
C ILE A 104 1.98 -18.09 9.03
N SER A 105 1.71 -18.27 10.32
CA SER A 105 1.37 -17.15 11.19
C SER A 105 2.61 -16.33 11.58
N MET A 106 2.43 -15.07 11.95
CA MET A 106 3.53 -14.25 12.46
C MET A 106 4.20 -14.87 13.71
N PRO A 107 3.45 -15.43 14.70
CA PRO A 107 4.06 -16.18 15.81
C PRO A 107 4.90 -17.36 15.35
N GLU A 108 4.45 -18.15 14.37
CA GLU A 108 5.21 -19.27 13.82
C GLU A 108 6.51 -18.79 13.16
N LEU A 109 6.48 -17.66 12.45
CA LEU A 109 7.70 -17.05 11.90
C LEU A 109 8.68 -16.63 13.01
N ILE A 110 8.18 -15.97 14.07
CA ILE A 110 9.00 -15.51 15.19
C ILE A 110 9.67 -16.69 15.91
N GLU A 111 8.91 -17.76 16.17
CA GLU A 111 9.42 -18.99 16.78
C GLU A 111 10.55 -19.60 15.92
N LYS A 112 10.33 -19.76 14.62
CA LYS A 112 11.34 -20.29 13.68
C LYS A 112 12.64 -19.49 13.68
N VAL A 113 12.53 -18.16 13.72
CA VAL A 113 13.69 -17.28 13.76
C VAL A 113 14.43 -17.39 15.09
N ASN A 114 13.71 -17.42 16.21
CA ASN A 114 14.30 -17.48 17.55
C ASN A 114 14.97 -18.84 17.83
N ASP A 115 14.38 -19.93 17.35
CA ASP A 115 14.89 -21.29 17.57
C ASP A 115 15.98 -21.68 16.56
N HIS A 116 16.39 -20.75 15.70
CA HIS A 116 17.35 -20.99 14.60
C HIS A 116 16.94 -22.18 13.72
N GLU A 117 15.63 -22.42 13.57
CA GLU A 117 15.13 -23.49 12.72
C GLU A 117 15.45 -23.20 11.25
N PRO A 118 16.01 -24.17 10.50
CA PRO A 118 16.19 -23.99 9.07
C PRO A 118 14.83 -23.82 8.38
N ILE A 119 14.62 -22.66 7.73
CA ILE A 119 13.49 -22.46 6.82
C ILE A 119 13.68 -23.43 5.64
N ARG A 120 12.71 -24.31 5.40
CA ARG A 120 12.71 -25.26 4.28
C ARG A 120 11.60 -24.89 3.31
N GLY A 121 11.95 -24.72 2.04
CA GLY A 121 11.02 -24.30 1.00
C GLY A 121 10.59 -22.83 1.13
N LYS A 122 9.50 -22.51 0.42
CA LYS A 122 8.95 -21.15 0.38
C LYS A 122 7.70 -21.08 1.26
N SER A 123 7.67 -20.14 2.18
CA SER A 123 6.47 -19.79 2.93
C SER A 123 6.18 -18.31 2.85
N VAL A 124 4.95 -17.96 3.16
CA VAL A 124 4.45 -16.59 3.14
C VAL A 124 3.84 -16.25 4.51
N VAL A 125 4.07 -15.02 4.97
CA VAL A 125 3.30 -14.38 6.04
C VAL A 125 2.50 -13.25 5.42
N ILE A 126 1.22 -13.17 5.77
CA ILE A 126 0.33 -12.10 5.29
C ILE A 126 0.13 -11.10 6.42
N THR A 127 0.44 -9.84 6.17
CA THR A 127 0.21 -8.74 7.10
C THR A 127 -0.66 -7.66 6.46
N PHE A 128 -1.44 -6.99 7.30
CA PHE A 128 -2.15 -5.77 6.99
C PHE A 128 -1.65 -4.67 7.92
N ASP A 129 -1.52 -3.46 7.41
CA ASP A 129 -1.24 -2.27 8.21
C ASP A 129 -2.45 -1.31 8.15
N ASP A 130 -2.54 -0.42 9.15
CA ASP A 130 -3.57 0.63 9.30
C ASP A 130 -4.97 0.20 9.78
N ILE A 131 -5.27 -1.09 9.93
CA ILE A 131 -6.61 -1.60 10.28
C ILE A 131 -7.69 -0.99 9.37
N ASP A 132 -7.38 -0.87 8.08
CA ASP A 132 -8.33 -0.30 7.14
C ASP A 132 -9.58 -1.19 7.05
N ARG A 133 -10.77 -0.58 7.08
CA ARG A 133 -12.05 -1.30 7.06
C ARG A 133 -12.17 -2.26 5.88
N THR A 134 -11.51 -1.95 4.76
CA THR A 134 -11.49 -2.81 3.57
C THR A 134 -10.83 -4.16 3.81
N MET A 135 -9.93 -4.28 4.80
CA MET A 135 -9.41 -5.58 5.24
C MET A 135 -10.56 -6.48 5.71
N ILE A 136 -11.39 -5.99 6.64
CA ILE A 136 -12.53 -6.74 7.19
C ILE A 136 -13.59 -7.01 6.12
N ASP A 137 -13.95 -5.98 5.35
CA ASP A 137 -15.07 -6.08 4.40
C ASP A 137 -14.72 -6.94 3.17
N ASN A 138 -13.45 -6.91 2.71
CA ASN A 138 -13.05 -7.52 1.43
C ASN A 138 -12.00 -8.64 1.58
N ALA A 139 -10.96 -8.45 2.40
CA ALA A 139 -9.84 -9.38 2.50
C ALA A 139 -10.18 -10.60 3.39
N PHE A 140 -10.77 -10.34 4.56
CA PHE A 140 -11.06 -11.35 5.58
C PHE A 140 -11.91 -12.52 5.05
N PRO A 141 -13.00 -12.33 4.27
CA PRO A 141 -13.76 -13.45 3.72
C PRO A 141 -12.94 -14.34 2.78
N VAL A 142 -11.98 -13.76 2.06
CA VAL A 142 -11.08 -14.51 1.16
C VAL A 142 -10.10 -15.33 1.99
N LEU A 143 -9.42 -14.71 2.97
CA LEU A 143 -8.48 -15.39 3.85
C LEU A 143 -9.13 -16.54 4.62
N LEU A 144 -10.36 -16.34 5.10
CA LEU A 144 -11.14 -17.36 5.81
C LEU A 144 -11.42 -18.57 4.90
N LYS A 145 -11.75 -18.35 3.62
CA LYS A 145 -11.99 -19.41 2.63
C LYS A 145 -10.73 -20.25 2.37
N HIS A 146 -9.56 -19.64 2.41
CA HIS A 146 -8.28 -20.33 2.22
C HIS A 146 -7.69 -20.89 3.53
N HIS A 147 -8.30 -20.59 4.69
CA HIS A 147 -7.76 -20.87 6.02
C HIS A 147 -6.35 -20.27 6.23
N TYR A 148 -6.13 -19.07 5.71
CA TYR A 148 -4.85 -18.39 5.81
C TYR A 148 -4.75 -17.56 7.09
N PRO A 149 -3.72 -17.77 7.93
CA PRO A 149 -3.43 -16.87 9.03
C PRO A 149 -2.97 -15.51 8.50
N PHE A 150 -3.27 -14.45 9.24
CA PHE A 150 -2.82 -13.10 8.93
C PHE A 150 -2.56 -12.33 10.23
N THR A 151 -1.89 -11.19 10.12
CA THR A 151 -1.67 -10.24 11.22
C THR A 151 -2.07 -8.85 10.75
N ASP A 152 -2.81 -8.11 11.57
CA ASP A 152 -3.20 -6.73 11.26
C ASP A 152 -2.56 -5.79 12.29
N SER A 153 -1.75 -4.85 11.82
CA SER A 153 -0.98 -3.93 12.63
C SER A 153 -1.73 -2.63 12.87
N ILE A 154 -1.85 -2.24 14.13
CA ILE A 154 -2.48 -0.99 14.55
C ILE A 154 -1.43 0.14 14.44
N THR A 155 -1.65 1.12 13.56
CA THR A 155 -0.74 2.28 13.38
C THR A 155 -1.09 3.52 14.21
N GLN A 156 -1.99 3.41 15.21
CA GLN A 156 -2.08 4.48 16.22
C GLN A 156 -0.78 4.55 17.01
N VAL A 157 -0.30 5.77 17.29
CA VAL A 157 0.87 6.04 18.15
C VAL A 157 0.82 5.17 19.40
N ILE A 158 1.62 4.11 19.43
CA ILE A 158 1.88 3.36 20.65
C ILE A 158 2.98 4.11 21.39
N LEU A 159 2.61 4.92 22.38
CA LEU A 159 3.56 5.40 23.37
C LEU A 159 4.03 4.20 24.22
N VAL A 160 5.08 3.51 23.77
CA VAL A 160 5.74 2.48 24.58
C VAL A 160 6.62 3.20 25.62
N GLY A 161 6.03 3.51 26.77
CA GLY A 161 6.77 4.00 27.93
C GLY A 161 7.54 2.85 28.58
N THR A 162 8.87 2.85 28.50
CA THR A 162 9.67 1.97 29.38
C THR A 162 9.73 2.63 30.76
N SER A 163 9.02 2.08 31.73
CA SER A 163 9.12 2.54 33.11
C SER A 163 10.40 2.02 33.76
N ARG A 164 11.54 2.65 33.44
CA ARG A 164 12.64 2.75 34.40
C ARG A 164 12.70 4.19 34.92
N GLY A 165 11.72 4.56 35.74
CA GLY A 165 11.89 5.64 36.71
C GLY A 165 11.19 6.98 36.47
N ARG A 166 10.31 7.16 35.49
CA ARG A 166 9.43 8.35 35.44
C ARG A 166 7.97 7.97 35.26
N SER A 167 7.15 8.32 36.26
CA SER A 167 5.69 8.22 36.18
C SER A 167 5.14 9.24 35.18
N TRP A 168 4.14 8.81 34.42
CA TRP A 168 3.43 9.64 33.47
C TRP A 168 2.60 10.70 34.21
N GLN A 169 2.78 11.99 33.88
CA GLN A 169 1.95 13.07 34.41
C GLN A 169 0.90 13.46 33.37
N PRO A 170 -0.41 13.32 33.67
CA PRO A 170 -1.47 13.77 32.79
C PRO A 170 -1.46 15.30 32.75
N GLY A 171 -1.31 15.92 31.57
CA GLY A 171 -1.44 17.37 31.44
C GLY A 171 -0.74 18.04 30.27
N ARG A 172 0.08 17.33 29.48
CA ARG A 172 0.53 17.86 28.19
C ARG A 172 -0.35 17.28 27.10
N GLN A 173 -1.26 18.10 26.59
CA GLN A 173 -1.85 17.89 25.27
C GLN A 173 -0.72 17.86 24.23
N PHE A 174 -0.92 17.03 23.21
CA PHE A 174 0.04 16.76 22.13
C PHE A 174 0.53 18.03 21.43
#